data_AF-A0A4P9UKQ5-F1
#
_entry.id   AF-A0A4P9UKQ5-F1
#
_cell.length_a   1.000
_cell.length_b   1.000
_cell.length_c   1.000
_cell.angle_alpha   90.00
_cell.angle_beta   90.00
_cell.angle_gamma   90.00
#
_symmetry.space_group_name_H-M   'P 1'
#
loop_
_entity.id
_entity.type
_entity.pdbx_description
1 polymer ?
#
loop_
_entity_poly.entity_id
_entity_poly.type
_entity_poly.pdbx_seq_one_letter_code
_entity_poly.pdbx_strand_id
1 'polypeptide(L)'
;MYATNVRNLKRNPSEALRHAEKEPVLILKGNKPNALLLNLKSSLGELNDQLKPALAASLFKDRVLSLGAAAQISGLSLSEFIDHLTQLDIDVVVADKQTAKELETLDSWLSS
;
A
#
# COMPACT_ATOMS: atom_id res chain seq x y z
N MET A 1 -17.20 -4.23 20.46
CA MET A 1 -16.43 -5.01 19.46
C MET A 1 -17.40 -5.77 18.56
N TYR A 2 -17.57 -5.33 17.31
CA TYR A 2 -18.39 -6.02 16.30
C TYR A 2 -17.60 -7.18 15.67
N ALA A 3 -18.27 -8.32 15.50
CA ALA A 3 -17.70 -9.49 14.85
C ALA A 3 -18.60 -9.96 13.70
N THR A 4 -18.01 -10.31 12.56
CA THR A 4 -18.74 -10.83 11.41
C THR A 4 -18.01 -12.01 10.77
N ASN A 5 -18.75 -12.90 10.12
CA ASN A 5 -18.15 -14.02 9.40
C ASN A 5 -17.75 -13.60 7.98
N VAL A 6 -16.72 -14.22 7.40
CA VAL A 6 -16.31 -14.01 5.99
C VAL A 6 -17.50 -14.10 5.03
N ARG A 7 -18.46 -15.01 5.27
CA ARG A 7 -19.67 -15.12 4.44
C ARG A 7 -20.54 -13.86 4.48
N ASN A 8 -20.69 -13.26 5.66
CA ASN A 8 -21.46 -12.02 5.84
C ASN A 8 -20.70 -10.81 5.31
N LEU A 9 -19.37 -10.74 5.54
CA LEU A 9 -18.51 -9.69 4.97
C LEU A 9 -18.65 -9.65 3.44
N LYS A 10 -18.64 -10.81 2.77
CA LYS A 10 -18.82 -10.89 1.32
C LYS A 10 -20.18 -10.35 0.85
N ARG A 11 -21.24 -10.55 1.63
CA ARG A 11 -22.61 -10.17 1.27
C ARG A 11 -22.91 -8.70 1.62
N ASN A 12 -22.35 -8.20 2.71
CA ASN A 12 -22.62 -6.85 3.22
C ASN A 12 -21.33 -6.19 3.75
N PRO A 13 -20.36 -5.87 2.87
CA PRO A 13 -19.09 -5.28 3.28
C PRO A 13 -19.28 -3.90 3.92
N SER A 14 -20.26 -3.12 3.44
CA SER A 14 -20.53 -1.77 3.93
C SER A 14 -20.92 -1.72 5.41
N GLU A 15 -21.62 -2.74 5.91
CA GLU A 15 -21.96 -2.80 7.34
C GLU A 15 -20.70 -3.00 8.19
N ALA A 16 -19.80 -3.91 7.78
CA ALA A 16 -18.54 -4.13 8.46
C ALA A 16 -17.65 -2.88 8.44
N LEU A 17 -17.60 -2.17 7.32
CA LEU A 17 -16.87 -0.90 7.20
C LEU A 17 -17.46 0.19 8.12
N ARG A 18 -18.78 0.32 8.20
CA ARG A 18 -19.44 1.29 9.09
C ARG A 18 -19.20 0.98 10.57
N HIS A 19 -19.13 -0.29 10.95
CA HIS A 19 -18.73 -0.65 12.32
C HIS A 19 -17.25 -0.38 12.56
N ALA A 20 -16.38 -0.63 11.57
CA ALA A 20 -14.95 -0.36 11.64
C ALA A 20 -14.62 1.12 11.86
N GLU A 21 -15.47 2.05 11.42
CA GLU A 21 -15.34 3.48 11.72
C GLU A 21 -15.38 3.77 13.23
N LYS A 22 -16.03 2.95 14.04
CA LYS A 22 -16.13 3.15 15.49
C LYS A 22 -15.10 2.34 16.27
N GLU A 23 -14.89 1.09 15.88
CA GLU A 23 -14.00 0.16 16.56
C GLU A 23 -13.56 -0.97 15.61
N PRO A 24 -12.37 -1.58 15.83
CA PRO A 24 -11.92 -2.74 15.06
C PRO A 24 -12.99 -3.83 14.94
N VAL A 25 -13.12 -4.39 13.74
CA VAL A 25 -14.08 -5.46 13.45
C VAL A 25 -13.35 -6.80 13.33
N LEU A 26 -13.77 -7.78 14.13
CA LEU A 26 -13.24 -9.13 14.06
C LEU A 26 -13.91 -9.93 12.93
N ILE A 27 -13.12 -10.40 11.97
CA ILE A 27 -13.56 -11.29 10.90
C ILE A 27 -13.34 -12.74 11.33
N LEU A 28 -14.41 -13.54 11.31
CA LEU A 28 -14.39 -14.96 11.65
C LEU A 28 -14.48 -15.84 10.40
N LYS A 29 -13.72 -16.95 10.37
CA LYS A 29 -13.84 -18.02 9.37
C LYS A 29 -14.14 -19.34 10.08
N GLY A 30 -15.31 -19.92 9.83
CA GLY A 30 -15.74 -21.15 10.51
C GLY A 30 -15.77 -21.02 12.04
N ASN A 31 -16.26 -19.89 12.56
CA ASN A 31 -16.28 -19.54 13.99
C ASN A 31 -14.91 -19.44 14.68
N LYS A 32 -13.82 -19.31 13.90
CA LYS A 32 -12.48 -19.00 14.42
C LYS A 32 -12.06 -17.59 14.00
N PRO A 33 -11.39 -16.82 14.88
CA PRO A 33 -10.73 -15.57 14.51
C PRO A 33 -9.84 -15.76 13.26
N ASN A 34 -10.00 -14.89 12.27
CA ASN A 34 -9.27 -14.97 11.01
C ASN A 34 -8.53 -13.67 10.67
N ALA A 35 -9.20 -12.52 10.81
CA ALA A 35 -8.61 -11.22 10.49
C ALA A 35 -9.24 -10.11 11.33
N LEU A 36 -8.59 -8.94 11.37
CA LEU A 36 -9.15 -7.70 11.89
C LEU A 36 -9.32 -6.70 10.74
N LEU A 37 -10.47 -6.05 10.70
CA LEU A 37 -10.72 -4.90 9.84
C LEU A 37 -10.57 -3.63 10.68
N LEU A 38 -9.58 -2.82 10.33
CA LEU A 38 -9.25 -1.56 10.98
C LEU A 38 -9.58 -0.41 10.05
N ASN A 39 -10.26 0.61 10.57
CA ASN A 39 -10.41 1.85 9.83
C ASN A 39 -9.13 2.69 9.99
N LEU A 40 -8.47 3.00 8.87
CA LEU A 40 -7.20 3.71 8.90
C LEU A 40 -7.31 5.11 9.54
N LYS A 41 -8.45 5.78 9.41
CA LYS A 41 -8.65 7.13 9.96
C LYS A 41 -9.00 7.10 11.44
N SER A 42 -9.94 6.26 11.86
CA SER A 42 -10.49 6.30 13.22
C SER A 42 -9.89 5.28 14.18
N SER A 43 -9.39 4.14 13.68
CA SER A 43 -8.84 3.09 14.55
C SER A 43 -7.36 3.28 14.91
N LEU A 44 -6.61 4.07 14.13
CA LEU A 44 -5.16 4.17 14.25
C LEU A 44 -4.65 5.53 14.77
N GLY A 45 -5.48 6.58 14.75
CA GLY A 45 -5.10 7.90 15.27
C GLY A 45 -3.76 8.39 14.69
N GLU A 46 -2.83 8.74 15.57
CA GLU A 46 -1.48 9.23 15.24
C GLU A 46 -0.60 8.17 14.54
N LEU A 47 -0.86 6.87 14.76
CA LEU A 47 -0.12 5.80 14.07
C LEU A 47 -0.39 5.79 12.57
N ASN A 48 -1.49 6.40 12.13
CA ASN A 48 -1.86 6.45 10.72
C ASN A 48 -0.83 7.20 9.87
N ASP A 49 -0.21 8.24 10.42
CA ASP A 49 0.74 9.07 9.68
C ASP A 49 2.06 8.32 9.40
N GLN A 50 2.43 7.38 10.27
CA GLN A 50 3.56 6.48 10.05
C GLN A 50 3.18 5.26 9.21
N LEU A 51 1.95 4.75 9.37
CA LEU A 51 1.51 3.54 8.68
C LEU A 51 1.28 3.78 7.18
N LYS A 52 0.76 4.95 6.78
CA LYS A 52 0.43 5.25 5.39
C LYS A 52 1.64 5.14 4.44
N PRO A 53 2.80 5.78 4.71
CA PRO A 53 3.98 5.61 3.87
C PRO A 53 4.45 4.16 3.80
N ALA A 54 4.48 3.44 4.92
CA ALA A 54 4.89 2.05 4.97
C ALA A 54 3.96 1.13 4.16
N LEU A 55 2.64 1.31 4.31
CA LEU A 55 1.64 0.54 3.56
C LEU A 55 1.71 0.85 2.06
N ALA A 56 1.84 2.13 1.70
CA ALA A 56 2.00 2.56 0.33
C ALA A 56 3.26 1.97 -0.32
N ALA A 57 4.39 1.98 0.40
CA ALA A 57 5.64 1.41 -0.05
C ALA A 57 5.52 -0.11 -0.28
N SER A 58 4.88 -0.84 0.64
CA SER A 58 4.61 -2.27 0.48
C SER A 58 3.74 -2.55 -0.75
N LEU A 59 2.65 -1.80 -0.94
CA LEU A 59 1.74 -1.98 -2.07
C LEU A 59 2.38 -1.61 -3.41
N PHE A 60 3.28 -0.63 -3.43
CA PHE A 60 4.08 -0.30 -4.61
C PHE A 60 5.08 -1.41 -4.93
N LYS A 61 5.83 -1.88 -3.93
CA LYS A 61 6.82 -2.96 -4.05
C LYS A 61 6.19 -4.22 -4.64
N ASP A 62 4.99 -4.58 -4.17
CA ASP A 62 4.24 -5.75 -4.63
C ASP A 62 3.49 -5.49 -5.97
N ARG A 63 3.72 -4.33 -6.60
CA ARG A 63 3.11 -3.90 -7.87
C ARG A 63 1.58 -3.85 -7.84
N VAL A 64 0.98 -3.73 -6.65
CA VAL A 64 -0.47 -3.57 -6.47
C VAL A 64 -0.90 -2.15 -6.84
N LEU A 65 -0.05 -1.16 -6.56
CA LEU A 65 -0.26 0.24 -6.90
C LEU A 65 0.81 0.76 -7.85
N SER A 66 0.43 1.70 -8.71
CA SER A 66 1.39 2.52 -9.44
C SER A 66 2.12 3.48 -8.48
N LEU A 67 3.28 4.00 -8.91
CA LEU A 67 4.05 4.95 -8.11
C LEU A 67 3.22 6.17 -7.69
N GLY A 68 2.47 6.77 -8.62
CA GLY A 68 1.62 7.92 -8.33
C GLY A 68 0.48 7.62 -7.36
N ALA A 69 -0.17 6.45 -7.50
CA ALA A 69 -1.24 6.05 -6.59
C ALA A 69 -0.72 5.74 -5.18
N ALA A 70 0.45 5.10 -5.08
CA ALA A 70 1.11 4.85 -3.81
C ALA A 70 1.54 6.14 -3.13
N ALA A 71 2.13 7.09 -3.87
CA ALA A 71 2.47 8.42 -3.34
C ALA A 71 1.22 9.13 -2.76
N GLN A 72 0.10 9.11 -3.48
CA GLN A 72 -1.14 9.72 -2.99
C GLN A 72 -1.65 9.06 -1.70
N ILE A 73 -1.57 7.74 -1.58
CA ILE A 73 -1.98 7.00 -0.36
C ILE A 73 -1.03 7.26 0.80
N SER A 74 0.27 7.42 0.52
CA SER A 74 1.29 7.70 1.54
C SER A 74 1.08 9.05 2.23
N GLY A 75 0.44 10.01 1.53
CA GLY A 75 0.32 11.39 1.99
C GLY A 75 1.56 12.25 1.72
N LEU A 76 2.61 11.68 1.14
CA LEU A 76 3.82 12.38 0.70
C LEU A 76 3.66 12.93 -0.72
N SER A 77 4.42 13.95 -1.07
CA SER A 77 4.59 14.33 -2.47
C SER A 77 5.29 13.20 -3.25
N LEU A 78 5.18 13.22 -4.58
CA LEU A 78 5.82 12.20 -5.42
C LEU A 78 7.34 12.12 -5.19
N SER A 79 8.01 13.27 -5.05
CA SER A 79 9.46 13.31 -4.79
C SER A 79 9.81 12.73 -3.43
N GLU A 80 9.11 13.15 -2.37
CA GLU A 80 9.34 12.64 -1.01
C GLU A 80 9.06 11.13 -0.93
N PHE A 81 8.06 10.64 -1.66
CA PHE A 81 7.76 9.22 -1.71
C PHE A 81 8.86 8.42 -2.44
N ILE A 82 9.44 8.96 -3.52
CA ILE A 82 10.60 8.35 -4.19
C ILE A 82 11.81 8.28 -3.25
N ASP A 83 12.07 9.36 -2.50
CA ASP A 83 13.14 9.39 -1.50
C ASP A 83 12.88 8.35 -0.39
N HIS A 84 11.63 8.22 0.04
CA HIS A 84 11.22 7.22 1.03
C HIS A 84 11.43 5.78 0.53
N LEU A 85 11.06 5.48 -0.72
CA LEU A 85 11.32 4.17 -1.34
C LEU A 85 12.82 3.88 -1.40
N THR A 86 13.62 4.88 -1.73
CA THR A 86 15.09 4.77 -1.79
C THR A 86 15.67 4.44 -0.41
N GLN A 87 15.19 5.07 0.67
CA GLN A 87 15.59 4.75 2.05
C GLN A 87 15.24 3.32 2.46
N LEU A 88 14.21 2.73 1.84
CA LEU A 88 13.77 1.36 2.09
C LEU A 88 14.39 0.33 1.13
N ASP A 89 15.33 0.75 0.28
CA ASP A 89 15.97 -0.09 -0.75
C ASP A 89 14.92 -0.72 -1.70
N ILE A 90 13.92 0.08 -2.10
CA ILE A 90 12.88 -0.31 -3.04
C ILE A 90 13.12 0.37 -4.38
N ASP A 91 13.46 -0.42 -5.40
CA ASP A 91 13.67 0.06 -6.75
C ASP A 91 12.42 0.69 -7.35
N VAL A 92 12.50 1.96 -7.74
CA VAL A 92 11.43 2.65 -8.47
C VAL A 92 11.30 2.10 -9.89
N VAL A 93 12.44 1.84 -10.53
CA VAL A 93 12.55 1.28 -11.88
C VAL A 93 13.42 0.03 -11.80
N VAL A 94 12.95 -1.06 -12.42
CA VAL A 94 13.68 -2.31 -12.49
C VAL A 94 14.11 -2.53 -13.93
N ALA A 95 15.34 -3.01 -14.12
CA ALA A 95 15.86 -3.31 -15.44
C ALA A 95 14.97 -4.30 -16.19
N ASP A 96 14.69 -3.99 -17.44
CA ASP A 96 13.93 -4.83 -18.35
C ASP A 96 14.78 -5.22 -19.57
N LYS A 97 14.12 -5.79 -20.60
CA LYS A 97 14.80 -6.23 -21.81
C LYS A 97 15.39 -5.08 -22.64
N GLN A 98 14.93 -3.86 -22.41
CA GLN A 98 15.32 -2.68 -23.16
C GLN A 98 16.42 -1.89 -22.46
N THR A 99 16.56 -2.02 -21.14
CA THR A 99 17.57 -1.32 -20.33
C THR A 99 19.00 -1.45 -20.88
N ALA A 100 19.40 -2.61 -21.41
CA ALA A 100 20.72 -2.77 -22.01
C ALA A 100 20.93 -1.89 -23.25
N LYS A 101 19.92 -1.78 -24.12
CA LYS A 101 19.98 -0.93 -25.32
C LYS A 101 19.90 0.56 -24.97
N GLU A 102 19.14 0.89 -23.94
CA GLU A 102 19.07 2.26 -23.41
C GLU A 102 20.43 2.71 -22.87
N LEU A 103 21.15 1.82 -22.16
CA LEU A 103 22.53 2.07 -21.73
C LEU A 103 23.49 2.28 -22.90
N GLU A 104 23.46 1.43 -23.92
CA GLU A 104 24.27 1.61 -25.14
C GLU A 104 24.00 2.96 -25.83
N THR A 105 22.73 3.40 -25.83
CA THR A 105 22.34 4.69 -26.39
C THR A 105 22.94 5.84 -25.59
N LEU A 106 22.90 5.77 -24.25
CA LEU A 106 23.50 6.77 -23.37
C LEU A 106 25.02 6.88 -23.57
N ASP A 107 25.73 5.75 -23.69
CA ASP A 107 27.18 5.72 -23.91
C ASP A 107 27.57 6.42 -25.22
N SER A 108 26.75 6.27 -26.27
CA SER A 108 27.00 6.93 -27.56
C SER A 108 26.90 8.46 -27.46
N TRP A 109 25.99 8.97 -26.64
CA TRP A 109 25.81 10.41 -26.42
C TRP A 109 26.91 11.00 -25.56
N LEU A 110 27.36 10.28 -24.53
CA LEU A 110 28.45 10.73 -23.65
C LEU A 110 29.83 10.70 -24.33
N SER A 111 29.97 9.93 -25.41
CA SER A 111 31.20 9.81 -26.20
C SER A 111 31.29 10.82 -27.35
N SER A 112 30.26 11.68 -27.54
CA SER A 112 30.17 12.72 -28.58
C SER A 112 30.54 14.09 -28.02
#